data_AF-A0A433CWN3-F1
#
_entry.id   AF-A0A433CWN3-F1
#
_cell.length_a   1.000
_cell.length_b   1.000
_cell.length_c   1.000
_cell.angle_alpha   90.00
_cell.angle_beta   90.00
_cell.angle_gamma   90.00
#
_symmetry.space_group_name_H-M   'P 1'
#
loop_
_entity.id
_entity.type
_entity.pdbx_description
1 polymer ?
#
loop_
_entity_poly.entity_id
_entity_poly.type
_entity_poly.pdbx_seq_one_letter_code
_entity_poly.pdbx_strand_id
1 'polypeptide(L)'
;MFSTNSLKSSQKEKVKQFMTFTNASEKIAIKTLRDHSWNTEQAVDSYFNDPSAISPVSPAVAQTGSFDQRKLQALFDKYKGQTFGSRRRRTKLAVCSLQT
;
A
#
# COMPACT_ATOMS: atom_id res chain seq x y z
N MET A 1 -23.78 -25.17 12.96
CA MET A 1 -24.49 -24.18 12.13
C MET A 1 -24.91 -23.03 13.04
N PHE A 2 -24.35 -21.82 12.88
CA PHE A 2 -24.82 -20.65 13.64
C PHE A 2 -25.43 -19.63 12.66
N SER A 3 -26.76 -19.66 12.60
CA SER A 3 -27.61 -18.79 11.81
C SER A 3 -27.69 -17.37 12.38
N THR A 4 -27.34 -16.42 11.54
CA THR A 4 -27.88 -15.05 11.33
C THR A 4 -28.87 -14.48 12.37
N ASN A 5 -28.52 -13.31 12.93
CA ASN A 5 -29.33 -12.06 12.86
C ASN A 5 -29.25 -11.06 14.04
N SER A 6 -28.14 -10.98 14.78
CA SER A 6 -27.80 -9.69 15.42
C SER A 6 -26.35 -9.67 15.89
N LEU A 7 -25.56 -8.73 15.37
CA LEU A 7 -24.35 -8.33 16.09
C LEU A 7 -24.82 -7.64 17.38
N LYS A 8 -24.34 -8.13 18.54
CA LYS A 8 -24.58 -7.44 19.81
C LYS A 8 -24.13 -5.98 19.66
N SER A 9 -24.80 -5.02 20.32
CA SER A 9 -24.43 -3.60 20.23
C SER A 9 -22.93 -3.36 20.44
N SER A 10 -22.34 -4.05 21.42
CA SER A 10 -20.89 -4.06 21.69
C SER A 10 -20.04 -4.56 20.51
N GLN A 11 -20.50 -5.57 19.77
CA GLN A 11 -19.82 -6.08 18.58
C GLN A 11 -19.85 -5.06 17.43
N LYS A 12 -20.98 -4.36 17.26
CA LYS A 12 -21.14 -3.33 16.23
C LYS A 12 -20.24 -2.11 16.51
N GLU A 13 -20.07 -1.74 17.77
CA GLU A 13 -19.15 -0.68 18.18
C GLU A 13 -17.69 -1.05 17.88
N LYS A 14 -17.28 -2.28 18.20
CA LYS A 14 -15.95 -2.79 17.87
C LYS A 14 -15.67 -2.83 16.36
N VAL A 15 -16.67 -3.19 15.55
CA VAL A 15 -16.57 -3.13 14.08
C VAL A 15 -16.31 -1.70 13.61
N LYS A 16 -17.03 -0.71 14.14
CA LYS A 16 -16.79 0.70 13.80
C LYS A 16 -15.37 1.15 14.18
N GLN A 17 -14.92 0.83 15.38
CA GLN A 17 -13.56 1.15 15.84
C GLN A 17 -12.51 0.52 14.90
N PHE A 18 -12.66 -0.77 14.58
CA PHE A 18 -11.78 -1.48 13.66
C PHE A 18 -11.75 -0.82 12.26
N MET A 19 -12.91 -0.41 11.74
CA MET A 19 -13.01 0.29 10.46
C MET A 19 -12.31 1.66 10.51
N THR A 20 -12.41 2.41 11.61
CA THR A 20 -11.70 3.70 11.76
C THR A 20 -10.18 3.53 11.74
N PHE A 21 -9.65 2.46 12.34
CA PHE A 21 -8.21 2.22 12.37
C PHE A 21 -7.64 1.69 11.06
N THR A 22 -8.36 0.77 10.41
CA THR A 22 -7.84 0.01 9.25
C THR A 22 -8.40 0.47 7.91
N ASN A 23 -9.45 1.31 7.91
CA ASN A 23 -10.26 1.66 6.74
C ASN A 23 -10.76 0.43 5.95
N ALA A 24 -10.85 -0.73 6.60
CA ALA A 24 -11.33 -1.95 5.98
C ALA A 24 -12.86 -1.91 5.76
N SER A 25 -13.36 -2.68 4.80
CA SER A 25 -14.81 -2.87 4.63
C SER A 25 -15.41 -3.62 5.83
N GLU A 26 -16.68 -3.34 6.12
CA GLU A 26 -17.41 -3.93 7.24
C GLU A 26 -17.40 -5.47 7.21
N LYS A 27 -17.51 -6.06 6.02
CA LYS A 27 -17.44 -7.52 5.83
C LYS A 27 -16.10 -8.11 6.29
N ILE A 28 -14.99 -7.44 5.96
CA ILE A 28 -13.65 -7.87 6.36
C ILE A 28 -13.47 -7.66 7.86
N ALA A 29 -13.88 -6.50 8.38
CA ALA A 29 -13.82 -6.20 9.81
C ALA A 29 -14.55 -7.26 10.66
N ILE A 30 -15.77 -7.64 10.28
CA ILE A 30 -16.54 -8.67 10.98
C ILE A 30 -15.85 -10.03 10.93
N LYS A 31 -15.28 -10.42 9.77
CA LYS A 31 -14.56 -11.68 9.63
C LYS A 31 -13.33 -11.71 10.56
N THR A 32 -12.47 -10.70 10.47
CA THR A 32 -11.23 -10.64 11.25
C THR A 32 -11.52 -10.57 12.75
N LEU A 33 -12.54 -9.82 13.18
CA LEU A 33 -12.93 -9.76 14.58
C LEU A 33 -13.50 -11.08 15.10
N ARG A 34 -14.20 -11.88 14.28
CA ARG A 34 -14.63 -13.23 14.70
C ARG A 34 -13.44 -14.16 14.92
N ASP A 35 -12.46 -14.10 14.03
CA ASP A 35 -11.26 -14.94 14.08
C ASP A 35 -10.42 -14.64 15.35
N HIS A 36 -10.48 -13.40 15.86
CA HIS A 36 -9.76 -12.91 17.05
C HIS A 36 -10.63 -12.76 18.31
N SER A 37 -11.72 -13.53 18.43
CA SER A 37 -12.60 -13.49 19.61
C SER A 37 -13.10 -12.08 20.00
N TRP A 38 -13.30 -11.20 19.01
CA TRP A 38 -13.71 -9.81 19.16
C TRP A 38 -12.70 -8.92 19.93
N ASN A 39 -11.41 -9.24 19.87
CA ASN A 39 -10.35 -8.35 20.35
C ASN A 39 -9.90 -7.40 19.23
N THR A 40 -10.22 -6.10 19.37
CA THR A 40 -9.88 -5.09 18.36
C THR A 40 -8.37 -4.88 18.25
N GLU A 41 -7.63 -4.84 19.36
CA GLU A 41 -6.18 -4.59 19.34
C GLU A 41 -5.44 -5.72 18.63
N GLN A 42 -5.74 -6.96 19.01
CA GLN A 42 -5.12 -8.14 18.39
C GLN A 42 -5.50 -8.28 16.92
N ALA A 43 -6.77 -7.98 16.57
CA ALA A 43 -7.21 -8.02 15.18
C ALA A 43 -6.53 -6.95 14.33
N VAL A 44 -6.30 -5.74 14.86
CA VAL A 44 -5.64 -4.65 14.15
C VAL A 44 -4.15 -4.97 13.95
N ASP A 45 -3.47 -5.45 14.99
CA ASP A 45 -2.07 -5.87 14.89
C ASP A 45 -1.90 -6.97 13.84
N SER A 46 -2.72 -8.02 13.91
CA SER A 46 -2.70 -9.12 12.95
C SER A 46 -3.06 -8.67 11.53
N TYR A 47 -3.97 -7.69 11.38
CA TYR A 47 -4.36 -7.13 10.07
C TYR A 47 -3.20 -6.43 9.36
N PHE A 48 -2.28 -5.81 10.09
CA PHE A 48 -1.09 -5.17 9.51
C PHE A 48 0.11 -6.11 9.39
N ASN A 49 0.19 -7.14 10.24
CA ASN A 49 1.24 -8.16 10.18
C ASN A 49 1.07 -9.14 9.02
N ASP A 50 -0.17 -9.44 8.60
CA ASP A 50 -0.48 -10.36 7.49
C ASP A 50 -1.13 -9.66 6.29
N PRO A 51 -0.35 -9.21 5.29
CA PRO A 51 -0.89 -8.62 4.06
C PRO A 51 -1.78 -9.57 3.27
N SER A 52 -1.63 -10.88 3.47
CA SER A 52 -2.41 -11.95 2.83
C SER A 52 -3.84 -12.07 3.38
N ALA A 53 -4.08 -11.63 4.62
CA ALA A 53 -5.40 -11.62 5.24
C ALA A 53 -6.31 -10.51 4.68
N ILE A 54 -5.71 -9.54 3.98
CA ILE A 54 -6.41 -8.43 3.33
C ILE A 54 -6.97 -8.93 2.00
N SER A 55 -8.18 -9.50 2.04
CA SER A 55 -8.90 -9.87 0.83
C SER A 55 -9.05 -8.63 -0.08
N PRO A 56 -8.71 -8.69 -1.38
CA PRO A 56 -8.50 -7.53 -2.28
C PRO A 56 -9.77 -6.74 -2.65
N VAL A 57 -10.84 -6.86 -1.87
CA VAL A 57 -12.17 -6.32 -2.18
C VAL A 57 -12.37 -4.88 -1.71
N SER A 58 -11.37 -4.25 -1.07
CA SER A 58 -11.47 -2.84 -0.63
C SER A 58 -10.49 -1.96 -1.42
N PRO A 59 -10.99 -0.99 -2.24
CA PRO A 59 -10.15 -0.19 -3.15
C PRO A 59 -9.16 0.75 -2.44
N ALA A 60 -9.26 0.93 -1.13
CA ALA A 60 -8.33 1.76 -0.35
C ALA A 60 -7.01 1.04 0.03
N VAL A 61 -7.00 -0.30 0.10
CA VAL A 61 -5.83 -1.09 0.52
C VAL A 61 -5.24 -1.94 -0.62
N ALA A 62 -5.84 -1.93 -1.80
CA ALA A 62 -5.16 -2.39 -3.02
C ALA A 62 -3.94 -1.52 -3.39
N GLN A 63 -3.76 -0.35 -2.77
CA GLN A 63 -2.66 0.57 -3.09
C GLN A 63 -1.32 0.22 -2.43
N THR A 64 -1.27 -0.69 -1.46
CA THR A 64 0.00 -1.00 -0.76
C THR A 64 0.62 -2.34 -1.15
N GLY A 65 -0.16 -3.29 -1.69
CA GLY A 65 0.32 -4.66 -1.97
C GLY A 65 0.52 -5.03 -3.44
N SER A 66 0.01 -4.24 -4.38
CA SER A 66 0.19 -4.47 -5.82
C SER A 66 0.55 -3.18 -6.53
N PHE A 67 1.62 -2.52 -6.08
CA PHE A 67 2.28 -1.58 -6.95
C PHE A 67 2.81 -2.35 -8.16
N ASP A 68 2.50 -1.86 -9.36
CA ASP A 68 3.04 -2.44 -10.58
C ASP A 68 4.55 -2.23 -10.55
N GLN A 69 5.29 -3.28 -10.18
CA GLN A 69 6.73 -3.21 -9.93
C GLN A 69 7.49 -2.64 -11.13
N ARG A 70 6.95 -2.85 -12.34
CA ARG A 70 7.46 -2.25 -13.58
C ARG A 70 7.35 -0.74 -13.60
N LYS A 71 6.25 -0.17 -13.11
CA LYS A 71 6.05 1.29 -13.04
C LYS A 71 6.97 1.93 -12.00
N LEU A 72 7.14 1.29 -10.84
CA LEU A 72 8.11 1.77 -9.85
C LEU A 72 9.54 1.70 -10.38
N GLN A 73 9.89 0.62 -11.07
CA GLN A 73 11.22 0.47 -11.64
C GLN A 73 11.47 1.51 -12.75
N ALA A 74 10.48 1.79 -13.59
CA ALA A 74 10.58 2.85 -14.60
C ALA A 74 10.77 4.24 -13.96
N LEU A 75 10.06 4.54 -12.86
CA LEU A 75 10.26 5.77 -12.10
C LEU A 75 11.67 5.82 -11.48
N PHE A 76 12.13 4.73 -10.88
CA PHE A 76 13.47 4.64 -10.31
C PHE A 76 14.55 4.85 -11.38
N ASP A 77 14.47 4.16 -12.51
CA ASP A 77 15.43 4.29 -13.61
C ASP A 77 15.46 5.71 -14.21
N LYS A 78 14.31 6.40 -14.25
CA LYS A 78 14.21 7.79 -14.69
C LYS A 78 15.02 8.75 -13.82
N TYR A 79 15.13 8.50 -12.52
CA TYR A 79 15.76 9.44 -11.57
C TYR A 79 17.10 8.96 -11.01
N LYS A 80 17.42 7.67 -11.05
CA LYS A 80 18.67 7.12 -10.46
C LYS A 80 19.96 7.65 -11.10
N GLY A 81 19.87 8.17 -12.33
CA GLY A 81 20.99 8.76 -13.08
C GLY A 81 21.16 10.27 -12.88
N GLN A 82 20.28 10.95 -12.12
CA GLN A 82 20.51 12.33 -11.68
C GLN A 82 21.46 12.34 -10.49
N THR A 83 22.65 11.77 -10.66
CA THR A 83 23.77 12.14 -9.80
C THR A 83 24.03 13.62 -10.05
N PHE A 84 23.78 14.47 -9.06
CA PHE A 84 23.95 15.93 -9.07
C PHE A 84 25.38 16.43 -9.39
N GLY A 85 26.27 15.59 -9.93
CA GLY A 85 27.72 15.84 -10.01
C GLY A 85 28.43 15.60 -11.35
N SER A 86 27.75 15.21 -12.43
CA SER A 86 28.46 14.80 -13.67
C SER A 86 28.17 15.64 -14.92
N ARG A 87 27.69 16.88 -14.75
CA ARG A 87 27.70 17.88 -15.83
C ARG A 87 29.08 18.54 -15.98
N ARG A 88 30.15 17.75 -16.07
CA ARG A 88 31.47 18.26 -16.51
C ARG A 88 31.62 18.03 -18.01
N ARG A 89 31.44 19.15 -18.73
CA ARG A 89 32.08 19.55 -19.99
C ARG A 89 32.06 18.54 -21.14
N ARG A 90 31.09 18.70 -22.05
CA ARG A 90 31.33 18.48 -23.48
C ARG A 90 31.26 19.80 -24.22
N THR A 91 32.30 20.63 -24.04
CA THR A 91 32.65 21.62 -25.06
C THR A 91 33.22 20.83 -26.25
N LYS A 92 32.37 20.46 -27.21
CA LYS A 92 32.85 20.22 -28.57
C LYS A 92 33.13 21.61 -29.15
N LEU A 93 34.34 22.11 -28.92
CA LEU A 93 34.95 23.13 -29.76
C LEU A 93 35.02 22.52 -31.17
N ALA A 94 34.06 22.87 -32.02
CA ALA A 94 34.21 22.74 -33.45
C ALA A 94 35.16 23.86 -33.91
N VAL A 95 36.46 23.62 -33.80
CA VAL A 95 37.44 24.41 -34.57
C VAL A 95 37.52 23.72 -35.93
N CYS A 96 36.62 24.13 -36.82
CA CYS A 96 36.66 23.72 -38.21
C CYS A 96 37.90 24.37 -38.85
N SER A 97 38.81 23.50 -39.31
CA SER A 97 39.75 23.64 -40.42
C SER A 97 40.31 25.02 -40.75
N LEU A 98 41.61 25.13 -40.47
CA LEU A 98 42.57 25.92 -41.22
C LEU A 98 42.39 25.64 -42.72
N GLN A 99 42.02 26.65 -43.51
CA GLN A 99 42.08 26.60 -44.97
C GLN A 99 42.74 27.88 -45.49
N THR A 100 43.93 27.65 -46.06
CA THR A 100 44.81 28.47 -46.92
C THR A 100 45.32 29.81 -46.39
#